data_AF-A0A972JAA1-F1
#
_entry.id   AF-A0A972JAA1-F1
#
_cell.length_a   1.000
_cell.length_b   1.000
_cell.length_c   1.000
_cell.angle_alpha   90.00
_cell.angle_beta   90.00
_cell.angle_gamma   90.00
#
_symmetry.space_group_name_H-M   'P 1'
#
loop_
_entity.id
_entity.type
_entity.pdbx_description
1 polymer ?
#
loop_
_entity_poly.entity_id
_entity_poly.type
_entity_poly.pdbx_seq_one_letter_code
_entity_poly.pdbx_strand_id
1 'polypeptide(L)'
;AGRMLWGAVCAGVGLWLADTFGLPGGAFAGAGFALGFVFPAVWLRDRIEARRRLTFKALPFMLDLITLCVESGLNLNSAIAQAVAKGPAGPLRDEFARLLRDVRAGRARAEALREMAARLDMAPVSNLVATPIQA
;
A
#
# COMPACT_ATOMS: atom_id res chain seq x y z
N ALA A 1 8.32 -13.33 -12.78
CA ALA A 1 9.70 -13.86 -12.86
C ALA A 1 10.39 -13.99 -11.49
N GLY A 2 10.40 -12.97 -10.62
CA GLY A 2 11.19 -12.99 -9.36
C GLY A 2 10.79 -14.03 -8.30
N ARG A 3 9.55 -14.53 -8.31
CA ARG A 3 9.04 -15.53 -7.33
C ARG A 3 9.61 -16.94 -7.54
N MET A 4 9.95 -17.30 -8.78
CA MET A 4 10.54 -18.61 -9.10
C MET A 4 12.04 -18.66 -8.82
N LEU A 5 12.74 -17.54 -9.02
CA LEU A 5 14.19 -17.45 -8.78
C LEU A 5 14.53 -17.57 -7.29
N TRP A 6 13.77 -16.92 -6.40
CA TRP A 6 14.00 -17.02 -4.95
C TRP A 6 13.63 -18.40 -4.39
N GLY A 7 12.57 -19.03 -4.91
CA GLY A 7 12.22 -20.40 -4.55
C GLY A 7 13.30 -21.41 -4.94
N ALA A 8 13.89 -21.25 -6.14
CA ALA A 8 14.96 -22.12 -6.63
C ALA A 8 16.26 -21.97 -5.82
N VAL A 9 16.62 -20.74 -5.44
CA VAL A 9 17.82 -20.47 -4.63
C VAL A 9 17.70 -21.05 -3.21
N CYS A 10 16.54 -20.91 -2.55
CA CYS A 10 16.32 -21.49 -1.23
C CYS A 10 16.25 -23.03 -1.25
N ALA A 11 15.66 -23.62 -2.29
CA ALA A 11 15.65 -25.07 -2.47
C ALA A 11 17.05 -25.63 -2.72
N GLY A 12 17.87 -24.94 -3.52
CA GLY A 12 19.27 -25.30 -3.77
C GLY A 12 20.14 -25.25 -2.50
N VAL A 13 19.96 -24.22 -1.66
CA VAL A 13 20.67 -24.10 -0.37
C VAL A 13 20.21 -25.18 0.63
N GLY A 14 18.91 -25.52 0.63
CA GLY A 14 18.38 -26.60 1.46
C GLY A 14 18.91 -27.98 1.10
N LEU A 15 19.04 -28.28 -0.21
CA LEU A 15 19.66 -29.52 -0.70
C LEU A 15 21.15 -29.60 -0.35
N TRP A 16 21.88 -28.48 -0.48
CA TRP A 16 23.33 -28.42 -0.16
C TRP A 16 23.62 -28.59 1.35
N LEU A 17 22.78 -28.04 2.22
CA LEU A 17 22.87 -28.22 3.68
C LEU A 17 22.50 -29.64 4.13
N ALA A 18 21.55 -30.29 3.44
CA ALA A 18 21.14 -31.66 3.73
C ALA A 18 22.23 -32.68 3.39
N ASP A 19 22.92 -32.50 2.26
CA ASP A 19 24.08 -33.33 1.86
C ASP A 19 25.28 -33.16 2.81
N THR A 20 25.44 -31.97 3.39
CA THR A 20 26.58 -31.67 4.29
C THR A 20 26.44 -32.32 5.69
N PHE A 21 25.21 -32.59 6.16
CA PHE A 21 24.96 -33.06 7.53
C PHE A 21 24.52 -34.54 7.67
N GLY A 22 24.37 -35.30 6.57
CA GLY A 22 24.16 -36.76 6.62
C GLY A 22 22.84 -37.23 7.28
N LEU A 23 21.83 -36.37 7.31
CA LEU A 23 20.49 -36.62 7.86
C LEU A 23 19.53 -37.10 6.74
N PRO A 24 18.37 -37.72 7.03
CA PRO A 24 17.42 -38.14 5.99
C PRO A 24 16.93 -36.95 5.14
N GLY A 25 17.58 -36.74 3.99
CA GLY A 25 17.53 -35.50 3.20
C GLY A 25 16.15 -35.15 2.65
N GLY A 26 15.23 -36.11 2.57
CA GLY A 26 13.87 -35.89 2.07
C GLY A 26 13.07 -34.87 2.91
N ALA A 27 13.25 -34.85 4.23
CA ALA A 27 12.51 -33.94 5.11
C ALA A 27 13.02 -32.49 4.99
N PHE A 28 14.33 -32.29 4.91
CA PHE A 28 14.92 -30.95 4.77
C PHE A 28 14.77 -30.38 3.35
N ALA A 29 14.82 -31.21 2.31
CA ALA A 29 14.53 -30.78 0.93
C ALA A 29 13.07 -30.32 0.79
N GLY A 30 12.12 -31.05 1.39
CA GLY A 30 10.71 -30.65 1.46
C GLY A 30 10.50 -29.35 2.24
N ALA A 31 11.18 -29.19 3.39
CA ALA A 31 11.11 -27.97 4.19
C ALA A 31 11.73 -26.75 3.47
N GLY A 32 12.84 -26.91 2.76
CA GLY A 32 13.48 -25.85 1.97
C GLY A 32 12.62 -25.39 0.79
N PHE A 33 11.95 -26.32 0.10
CA PHE A 33 10.99 -26.00 -0.96
C PHE A 33 9.76 -25.25 -0.42
N ALA A 34 9.21 -25.71 0.71
CA ALA A 34 8.09 -25.05 1.37
C ALA A 34 8.44 -23.63 1.85
N LEU A 35 9.61 -23.46 2.49
CA LEU A 35 10.09 -22.15 2.92
C LEU A 35 10.38 -21.23 1.74
N GLY A 36 10.99 -21.72 0.65
CA GLY A 36 11.21 -20.95 -0.56
C GLY A 36 9.93 -20.47 -1.25
N PHE A 37 8.82 -21.19 -1.10
CA PHE A 37 7.50 -20.79 -1.62
C PHE A 37 6.77 -19.81 -0.70
N VAL A 38 6.87 -19.98 0.62
CA VAL A 38 6.17 -19.15 1.62
C VAL A 38 6.89 -17.82 1.87
N PHE A 39 8.21 -17.81 1.88
CA PHE A 39 9.04 -16.62 2.15
C PHE A 39 8.71 -15.40 1.26
N PRO A 40 8.62 -15.53 -0.09
CA PRO A 40 8.28 -14.37 -0.93
C PRO A 40 6.84 -13.88 -0.71
N ALA A 41 5.92 -14.74 -0.29
CA ALA A 41 4.55 -14.34 0.03
C ALA A 41 4.51 -13.50 1.32
N VAL A 42 5.26 -13.89 2.34
CA VAL A 42 5.38 -13.14 3.60
C VAL A 42 6.11 -11.81 3.38
N TRP A 43 7.23 -11.82 2.65
CA TRP A 43 7.96 -10.59 2.34
C TRP A 43 7.12 -9.58 1.55
N LEU A 44 6.32 -10.06 0.58
CA LEU A 44 5.41 -9.19 -0.16
C LEU A 44 4.30 -8.63 0.72
N ARG A 45 3.73 -9.45 1.61
CA ARG A 45 2.74 -9.00 2.61
C ARG A 45 3.31 -7.93 3.54
N ASP A 46 4.51 -8.11 4.06
CA ASP A 46 5.17 -7.14 4.94
C ASP A 46 5.41 -5.80 4.22
N ARG A 47 5.80 -5.83 2.94
CA ARG A 47 5.96 -4.62 2.12
C ARG A 47 4.64 -3.90 1.88
N ILE A 48 3.55 -4.62 1.65
CA ILE A 48 2.21 -4.05 1.49
C ILE A 48 1.74 -3.42 2.81
N GLU A 49 1.91 -4.14 3.91
CA GLU A 49 1.53 -3.70 5.24
C GLU A 49 2.32 -2.46 5.68
N ALA A 50 3.61 -2.40 5.37
CA ALA A 50 4.43 -1.21 5.59
C ALA A 50 3.89 0.02 4.84
N ARG A 51 3.47 -0.13 3.57
CA ARG A 51 2.85 0.96 2.80
C ARG A 51 1.49 1.38 3.37
N ARG A 52 0.65 0.43 3.79
CA ARG A 52 -0.62 0.72 4.46
C ARG A 52 -0.42 1.52 5.73
N ARG A 53 0.52 1.10 6.58
CA ARG A 53 0.87 1.80 7.84
C ARG A 53 1.32 3.25 7.59
N LEU A 54 2.14 3.48 6.58
CA LEU A 54 2.56 4.84 6.21
C LEU A 54 1.38 5.70 5.76
N THR A 55 0.46 5.12 4.99
CA THR A 55 -0.75 5.81 4.54
C THR A 55 -1.65 6.16 5.73
N PHE A 56 -1.90 5.22 6.63
CA PHE A 56 -2.75 5.42 7.81
C PHE A 56 -2.19 6.50 8.74
N LYS A 57 -0.86 6.53 8.95
CA LYS A 57 -0.19 7.56 9.75
C LYS A 57 -0.28 8.96 9.13
N ALA A 58 -0.25 9.06 7.80
CA ALA A 58 -0.31 10.35 7.10
C ALA A 58 -1.74 10.92 6.97
N LEU A 59 -2.76 10.05 7.06
CA LEU A 59 -4.16 10.41 6.89
C LEU A 59 -4.66 11.54 7.81
N PRO A 60 -4.51 11.46 9.15
CA PRO A 60 -5.04 12.50 10.04
C PRO A 60 -4.42 13.87 9.76
N PHE A 61 -3.12 13.94 9.47
CA PHE A 61 -2.44 15.19 9.14
C PHE A 61 -2.93 15.78 7.82
N MET A 62 -3.11 14.96 6.79
CA MET A 62 -3.64 15.43 5.51
C MET A 62 -5.06 15.97 5.64
N LEU A 63 -5.90 15.29 6.44
CA LEU A 63 -7.26 15.73 6.69
C LEU A 63 -7.30 17.04 7.48
N ASP A 64 -6.46 17.20 8.50
CA ASP A 64 -6.34 18.44 9.27
C ASP A 64 -5.98 19.65 8.38
N LEU A 65 -5.03 19.46 7.45
CA LEU A 65 -4.71 20.48 6.46
C LEU A 65 -5.90 20.80 5.53
N ILE A 66 -6.63 19.77 5.09
CA ILE A 66 -7.80 19.95 4.21
C ILE A 66 -8.91 20.70 4.97
N THR A 67 -9.20 20.32 6.22
CA THR A 67 -10.24 20.96 7.04
C THR A 67 -9.87 22.41 7.32
N LEU A 68 -8.63 22.70 7.72
CA LEU A 68 -8.16 24.07 7.94
C LEU A 68 -8.30 24.94 6.69
N CYS A 69 -7.96 24.39 5.51
CA CYS A 69 -8.12 25.10 4.24
C CYS A 69 -9.61 25.36 3.91
N VAL A 70 -10.48 24.37 4.14
CA VAL A 70 -11.92 24.53 3.90
C VAL A 70 -12.55 25.52 4.87
N GLU A 71 -12.15 25.50 6.15
CA GLU A 71 -12.53 26.49 7.16
C GLU A 71 -12.08 27.91 6.79
N SER A 72 -10.93 28.05 6.14
CA SER A 72 -10.47 29.33 5.59
C SER A 72 -11.18 29.76 4.30
N GLY A 73 -12.19 29.00 3.85
CA GLY A 73 -13.00 29.32 2.67
C GLY A 73 -12.43 28.81 1.33
N LEU A 74 -11.42 27.94 1.33
CA LEU A 74 -10.95 27.31 0.09
C LEU A 74 -11.96 26.27 -0.39
N ASN A 75 -12.13 26.18 -1.71
CA ASN A 75 -12.84 25.06 -2.29
C ASN A 75 -12.08 23.74 -2.01
N LEU A 76 -12.83 22.63 -1.91
CA LEU A 76 -12.24 21.33 -1.53
C LEU A 76 -11.09 20.88 -2.46
N ASN A 77 -11.17 21.17 -3.76
CA ASN A 77 -10.13 20.79 -4.71
C ASN A 77 -8.81 21.57 -4.45
N SER A 78 -8.91 22.87 -4.14
CA SER A 78 -7.79 23.70 -3.73
C SER A 78 -7.25 23.29 -2.36
N ALA A 79 -8.12 22.91 -1.41
CA ALA A 79 -7.71 22.38 -0.12
C ALA A 79 -6.91 21.07 -0.27
N ILE A 80 -7.38 20.14 -1.10
CA ILE A 80 -6.64 18.90 -1.43
C ILE A 80 -5.32 19.22 -2.13
N ALA A 81 -5.28 20.19 -3.05
CA ALA A 81 -4.05 20.63 -3.70
C ALA A 81 -3.03 21.18 -2.67
N GLN A 82 -3.50 21.94 -1.69
CA GLN A 82 -2.66 22.47 -0.62
C GLN A 82 -2.14 21.36 0.29
N ALA A 83 -2.98 20.38 0.63
CA ALA A 83 -2.58 19.20 1.39
C ALA A 83 -1.56 18.35 0.62
N VAL A 84 -1.67 18.20 -0.69
CA VAL A 84 -0.65 17.54 -1.52
C VAL A 84 0.67 18.30 -1.52
N ALA A 85 0.62 19.64 -1.56
CA ALA A 85 1.82 20.49 -1.60
C ALA A 85 2.55 20.58 -0.26
N LYS A 86 1.83 20.57 0.86
CA LYS A 86 2.37 20.72 2.23
C LYS A 86 2.44 19.40 3.01
N GLY A 87 1.82 18.35 2.48
CA GLY A 87 1.76 17.03 3.08
C GLY A 87 3.10 16.30 3.11
N PRO A 88 3.28 15.36 4.06
CA PRO A 88 4.44 14.48 4.09
C PRO A 88 4.51 13.66 2.80
N ALA A 89 5.75 13.40 2.32
CA ALA A 89 5.96 12.50 1.21
C ALA A 89 5.51 11.08 1.59
N GLY A 90 4.73 10.43 0.71
CA GLY A 90 4.29 9.07 0.96
C GLY A 90 3.16 8.63 0.04
N PRO A 91 2.71 7.37 0.18
CA PRO A 91 1.72 6.77 -0.72
C PRO A 91 0.39 7.54 -0.75
N LEU A 92 -0.02 8.12 0.38
CA LEU A 92 -1.27 8.88 0.48
C LEU A 92 -1.22 10.17 -0.35
N ARG A 93 -0.09 10.89 -0.32
CA ARG A 93 0.10 12.12 -1.11
C ARG A 93 0.01 11.82 -2.60
N ASP A 94 0.59 10.71 -3.04
CA ASP A 94 0.59 10.31 -4.45
C ASP A 94 -0.83 9.94 -4.93
N GLU A 95 -1.64 9.34 -4.07
CA GLU A 95 -3.06 9.05 -4.34
C GLU A 95 -3.92 10.32 -4.41
N PHE A 96 -3.75 11.28 -3.49
CA PHE A 96 -4.44 12.58 -3.60
C PHE A 96 -3.99 13.37 -4.84
N ALA A 97 -2.70 13.30 -5.21
CA ALA A 97 -2.22 13.90 -6.44
C ALA A 97 -2.83 13.23 -7.68
N ARG A 98 -3.06 11.92 -7.65
CA ARG A 98 -3.77 11.19 -8.70
C ARG A 98 -5.23 11.61 -8.78
N LEU A 99 -5.91 11.71 -7.64
CA LEU A 99 -7.28 12.21 -7.57
C LEU A 99 -7.42 13.60 -8.20
N LEU A 100 -6.50 14.52 -7.92
CA LEU A 100 -6.52 15.86 -8.54
C LEU A 100 -6.34 15.80 -10.06
N ARG A 101 -5.52 14.87 -10.57
CA ARG A 101 -5.38 14.66 -12.02
C ARG A 101 -6.66 14.10 -12.62
N ASP A 102 -7.30 13.13 -11.97
CA ASP A 102 -8.54 12.52 -12.42
C ASP A 102 -9.68 13.55 -12.50
N VAL A 103 -9.80 14.41 -11.49
CA VAL A 103 -10.78 15.51 -11.48
C VAL A 103 -10.47 16.54 -12.58
N ARG A 104 -9.19 16.89 -12.79
CA ARG A 104 -8.78 17.80 -13.89
C ARG A 104 -9.03 17.20 -15.27
N ALA A 105 -9.00 15.88 -15.39
CA ALA A 105 -9.34 15.16 -16.62
C ALA A 105 -10.86 15.06 -16.86
N GLY A 106 -11.70 15.68 -16.01
CA GLY A 106 -13.15 15.72 -16.17
C GLY A 106 -13.90 14.58 -15.48
N ARG A 107 -13.24 13.73 -14.69
CA ARG A 107 -13.95 12.73 -13.90
C ARG A 107 -14.71 13.39 -12.76
N ALA A 108 -15.91 12.88 -12.48
CA ALA A 108 -16.69 13.30 -11.32
C ALA A 108 -15.88 13.08 -10.03
N ARG A 109 -15.81 14.10 -9.18
CA ARG A 109 -15.07 14.06 -7.90
C ARG A 109 -15.44 12.87 -7.03
N ALA A 110 -16.73 12.59 -6.91
CA ALA A 110 -17.22 11.46 -6.12
C ALA A 110 -16.68 10.12 -6.64
N GLU A 111 -16.56 9.97 -7.96
CA GLU A 111 -16.02 8.77 -8.57
C GLU A 111 -14.51 8.64 -8.38
N ALA A 112 -13.76 9.74 -8.56
CA ALA A 112 -12.33 9.76 -8.30
C ALA A 112 -11.99 9.44 -6.83
N LEU A 113 -12.82 9.92 -5.88
CA LEU A 113 -12.72 9.58 -4.47
C LEU A 113 -12.99 8.10 -4.19
N ARG A 114 -14.01 7.52 -4.83
CA ARG A 114 -14.32 6.09 -4.71
C ARG A 114 -13.22 5.21 -5.27
N GLU A 115 -12.71 5.53 -6.45
CA GLU A 115 -11.58 4.80 -7.03
C GLU A 115 -10.31 4.92 -6.17
N MET A 116 -10.05 6.10 -5.59
CA MET A 116 -8.95 6.30 -4.66
C MET A 116 -9.11 5.42 -3.41
N ALA A 117 -10.31 5.37 -2.82
CA ALA A 117 -10.61 4.51 -1.68
C ALA A 117 -10.43 3.02 -2.03
N ALA A 118 -10.88 2.60 -3.22
CA ALA A 118 -10.72 1.24 -3.71
C ALA A 118 -9.24 0.85 -3.92
N ARG A 119 -8.39 1.77 -4.39
CA ARG A 119 -6.94 1.53 -4.54
C ARG A 119 -6.19 1.46 -3.21
N LEU A 120 -6.61 2.27 -2.24
CA LEU A 120 -6.03 2.25 -0.90
C LEU A 120 -6.48 1.01 -0.11
N ASP A 121 -7.64 0.42 -0.45
CA ASP A 121 -8.16 -0.86 0.10
C ASP A 121 -8.13 -0.92 1.64
N MET A 122 -8.23 0.23 2.28
CA MET A 122 -8.14 0.42 3.73
C MET A 122 -9.49 0.87 4.25
N ALA A 123 -10.17 0.02 5.04
CA ALA A 123 -11.47 0.30 5.66
C ALA A 123 -11.57 1.69 6.34
N PRO A 124 -10.52 2.22 7.01
CA PRO A 124 -10.56 3.57 7.59
C PRO A 124 -10.66 4.70 6.56
N VAL A 125 -10.04 4.54 5.38
CA VAL A 125 -10.08 5.58 4.33
C VAL A 125 -11.47 5.63 3.69
N SER A 126 -12.09 4.47 3.46
CA SER A 126 -13.44 4.38 2.89
C SER A 126 -14.51 5.02 3.80
N ASN A 127 -14.39 4.83 5.12
CA ASN A 127 -15.34 5.43 6.08
C ASN A 127 -15.18 6.95 6.19
N LEU A 128 -13.98 7.49 6.05
CA LEU A 128 -13.74 8.94 6.13
C LEU A 128 -14.04 9.68 4.81
N VAL A 129 -13.90 9.01 3.67
CA VAL A 129 -14.30 9.54 2.36
C VAL A 129 -15.81 9.50 2.15
N ALA A 130 -16.53 8.61 2.85
CA ALA A 130 -17.99 8.55 2.80
C ALA A 130 -18.67 9.79 3.41
N THR A 131 -18.06 10.43 4.41
CA THR A 131 -18.62 11.58 5.12
C THR A 131 -18.87 12.80 4.20
N PRO A 132 -17.90 13.27 3.38
CA PRO A 132 -18.13 14.38 2.45
C PRO A 132 -18.97 14.02 1.20
N ILE A 133 -19.38 12.75 1.03
CA ILE A 133 -20.29 12.33 -0.05
C ILE A 133 -21.76 12.36 0.42
N GLN A 134 -21.99 12.30 1.73
CA GLN A 134 -23.32 12.25 2.35
C GLN A 134 -23.85 13.61 2.85
N ALA A 135 -23.01 14.65 2.85
CA ALA A 135 -23.37 16.04 3.19
C ALA A 135 -23.33 16.92 1.94
#